data_AF-A0A7V1I3F7-F1
#
_entry.id   AF-A0A7V1I3F7-F1
#
_cell.length_a   1.000
_cell.length_b   1.000
_cell.length_c   1.000
_cell.angle_alpha   90.00
_cell.angle_beta   90.00
_cell.angle_gamma   90.00
#
_symmetry.space_group_name_H-M   'P 1'
#
loop_
_entity.id
_entity.type
_entity.pdbx_description
1 polymer ?
#
loop_
_entity_poly.entity_id
_entity_poly.type
_entity_poly.pdbx_seq_one_letter_code
_entity_poly.pdbx_strand_id
1 'polypeptide(L)'
;MRKKFDDIDLQTLADYTPLIYIRWSLDGNLEARCFWMDVFAKNKYLHRKLPLLEDIEFPIPFNLENLMKNEKVVHIEDIYSGSEDKSFNTGTAMRRVEPRETIDRLLKNPTIQDLLLPDEVKLTCSISPYAFIRGWKMEIGVSVGRNNWNAHGVVSEYGKGLTEEQARASTLMEIVERYSAIGNFFDGQSIGYKEEFSLIKASYSEMRDRGYNVLDPNKMNLEVPYQDQELYWVMAEEVNKKGSHQIYIPAQFVFLISSGNFDEIDLYSQGTSTNGLASGNTIEEAKLTALLEYIERDSEKITLFSPDRCFLLQAEGTVTGEILNTWGKKGVHIYFLDLTSEFGVPCYKAFFIHKRGGISRGWGAHLDGRIAINRALCELTSSQFCYGNYSTISLAEEIQRTIKYEELPNYSSGNVDKDLWMLEKLLITNGFNPIYVNLTRKDLDIPVIRVVIPGLEMLPDLDRYSNFNERLFRNYLEIIK
;
A
#
# COMPACT_ATOMS: atom_id res chain seq x y z
N MET A 1 22.52 30.51 -0.85
CA MET A 1 23.03 29.28 -1.51
C MET A 1 22.74 29.23 -3.01
N ARG A 2 21.55 29.61 -3.52
CA ARG A 2 21.21 29.60 -4.97
C ARG A 2 22.31 30.16 -5.90
N LYS A 3 22.84 31.37 -5.64
CA LYS A 3 23.92 31.99 -6.45
C LYS A 3 25.23 31.20 -6.60
N LYS A 4 25.49 30.16 -5.78
CA LYS A 4 26.69 29.32 -5.89
C LYS A 4 26.51 28.15 -6.87
N PHE A 5 25.29 27.90 -7.35
CA PHE A 5 24.95 26.81 -8.26
C PHE A 5 24.57 27.31 -9.66
N ASP A 6 24.51 28.63 -9.88
CA ASP A 6 24.15 29.22 -11.18
C ASP A 6 25.16 28.85 -12.28
N ASP A 7 26.42 28.55 -11.90
CA ASP A 7 27.50 28.12 -12.81
C ASP A 7 27.71 26.59 -12.84
N ILE A 8 26.89 25.81 -12.14
CA ILE A 8 27.06 24.35 -12.04
C ILE A 8 26.14 23.65 -13.04
N ASP A 9 26.72 22.82 -13.90
CA ASP A 9 25.96 21.93 -14.76
C ASP A 9 25.24 20.86 -13.92
N LEU A 10 23.92 21.01 -13.83
CA LEU A 10 23.05 20.10 -13.08
C LEU A 10 23.07 18.68 -13.65
N GLN A 11 23.31 18.51 -14.95
CA GLN A 11 23.42 17.17 -15.55
C GLN A 11 24.62 16.42 -14.98
N THR A 12 25.80 17.07 -14.98
CA THR A 12 27.00 16.52 -14.34
C THR A 12 26.79 16.29 -12.84
N LEU A 13 26.11 17.20 -12.13
CA LEU A 13 25.88 17.04 -10.69
C LEU A 13 24.95 15.85 -10.36
N ALA A 14 24.03 15.50 -11.26
CA ALA A 14 23.06 14.42 -11.07
C ALA A 14 23.73 13.05 -10.87
N ASP A 15 24.93 12.86 -11.43
CA ASP A 15 25.74 11.63 -11.33
C ASP A 15 26.41 11.47 -9.96
N TYR A 16 26.50 12.56 -9.17
CA TYR A 16 27.18 12.56 -7.87
C TYR A 16 26.21 12.51 -6.67
N THR A 17 24.90 12.42 -6.92
CA THR A 17 23.90 12.28 -5.85
C THR A 17 23.11 10.98 -5.99
N PRO A 18 22.93 10.21 -4.89
CA PRO A 18 22.05 9.04 -4.94
C PRO A 18 20.58 9.46 -5.12
N LEU A 19 20.22 10.65 -4.61
CA LEU A 19 18.85 11.14 -4.57
C LEU A 19 18.32 11.47 -5.97
N ILE A 20 17.03 11.23 -6.20
CA ILE A 20 16.40 11.49 -7.50
C ILE A 20 16.20 12.98 -7.81
N TYR A 21 16.32 13.88 -6.83
CA TYR A 21 15.81 15.25 -6.94
C TYR A 21 16.44 16.08 -8.05
N ILE A 22 17.75 15.93 -8.29
CA ILE A 22 18.41 16.64 -9.40
C ILE A 22 17.94 16.06 -10.74
N ARG A 23 17.92 14.73 -10.87
CA ARG A 23 17.43 14.05 -12.08
C ARG A 23 15.97 14.41 -12.38
N TRP A 24 15.12 14.51 -11.36
CA TRP A 24 13.74 14.96 -11.48
C TRP A 24 13.64 16.42 -11.95
N SER A 25 14.51 17.31 -11.45
CA SER A 25 14.50 18.72 -11.86
C SER A 25 14.94 18.97 -13.30
N LEU A 26 15.58 17.98 -13.94
CA LEU A 26 16.01 18.02 -15.34
C LEU A 26 14.89 17.62 -16.32
N ASP A 27 13.71 17.25 -15.83
CA ASP A 27 12.56 16.96 -16.68
C ASP A 27 12.10 18.22 -17.44
N GLY A 28 12.08 18.15 -18.77
CA GLY A 28 11.63 19.25 -19.63
C GLY A 28 10.15 19.61 -19.48
N ASN A 29 9.33 18.74 -18.86
CA ASN A 29 7.89 18.95 -18.64
C ASN A 29 7.54 19.27 -17.17
N LEU A 30 8.50 19.76 -16.39
CA LEU A 30 8.36 19.95 -14.95
C LEU A 30 7.15 20.82 -14.55
N GLU A 31 6.86 21.88 -15.30
CA GLU A 31 5.72 22.78 -15.01
C GLU A 31 4.37 22.05 -15.18
N ALA A 32 4.22 21.33 -16.29
CA ALA A 32 3.03 20.51 -16.54
C ALA A 32 2.86 19.41 -15.48
N ARG A 33 3.96 18.77 -15.07
CA ARG A 33 3.96 17.80 -13.97
C ARG A 33 3.48 18.40 -12.66
N CYS A 34 4.06 19.54 -12.27
CA CYS A 34 3.67 20.23 -11.05
C CYS A 34 2.19 20.65 -11.06
N PHE A 35 1.70 21.15 -12.19
CA PHE A 35 0.29 21.52 -12.36
C PHE A 35 -0.64 20.34 -12.12
N TRP A 36 -0.45 19.24 -12.85
CA TRP A 36 -1.33 18.08 -12.75
C TRP A 36 -1.26 17.40 -11.38
N MET A 37 -0.06 17.31 -10.79
CA MET A 37 0.08 16.78 -9.43
C MET A 37 -0.64 17.65 -8.41
N ASP A 38 -0.57 18.98 -8.52
CA ASP A 38 -1.29 19.90 -7.65
C ASP A 38 -2.83 19.77 -7.83
N VAL A 39 -3.32 19.65 -9.06
CA VAL A 39 -4.74 19.40 -9.36
C VAL A 39 -5.23 18.12 -8.67
N PHE A 40 -4.54 17.00 -8.88
CA PHE A 40 -4.94 15.72 -8.32
C PHE A 40 -4.77 15.67 -6.80
N ALA A 41 -3.70 16.25 -6.25
CA ALA A 41 -3.50 16.34 -4.81
C ALA A 41 -4.61 17.16 -4.13
N LYS A 42 -4.98 18.31 -4.71
CA LYS A 42 -6.10 19.13 -4.20
C LYS A 42 -7.43 18.39 -4.27
N ASN A 43 -7.68 17.61 -5.32
CA ASN A 43 -8.88 16.79 -5.40
C ASN A 43 -8.87 15.64 -4.37
N LYS A 44 -7.82 14.83 -4.33
CA LYS A 44 -7.75 13.65 -3.45
C LYS A 44 -7.69 14.01 -1.97
N TYR A 45 -6.86 14.99 -1.61
CA TYR A 45 -6.58 15.32 -0.20
C TYR A 45 -7.46 16.44 0.35
N LEU A 46 -8.01 17.30 -0.50
CA LEU A 46 -8.84 18.45 -0.09
C LEU A 46 -10.24 18.45 -0.70
N HIS A 47 -10.61 17.40 -1.44
CA HIS A 47 -11.92 17.24 -2.09
C HIS A 47 -12.30 18.43 -2.99
N ARG A 48 -11.31 19.10 -3.59
CA ARG A 48 -11.54 20.17 -4.56
C ARG A 48 -12.06 19.59 -5.88
N LYS A 49 -12.95 20.35 -6.54
CA LYS A 49 -13.45 19.98 -7.87
C LYS A 49 -12.28 19.94 -8.86
N LEU A 50 -12.36 19.00 -9.78
CA LEU A 50 -11.44 18.87 -10.90
C LEU A 50 -11.75 19.95 -11.95
N PRO A 51 -10.74 20.54 -12.61
CA PRO A 51 -10.96 21.47 -13.71
C PRO A 51 -11.57 20.76 -14.93
N LEU A 52 -12.43 21.44 -15.67
CA LEU A 52 -12.91 20.96 -16.96
C LEU A 52 -11.81 21.07 -18.03
N LEU A 53 -11.95 20.36 -19.14
CA LEU A 53 -10.97 20.37 -20.23
C LEU A 53 -10.75 21.77 -20.86
N GLU A 54 -11.71 22.67 -20.72
CA GLU A 54 -11.60 24.07 -21.17
C GLU A 54 -10.83 24.97 -20.19
N ASP A 55 -10.68 24.53 -18.94
CA ASP A 55 -10.07 25.30 -17.85
C ASP A 55 -8.64 24.82 -17.49
N ILE A 56 -8.12 23.79 -18.15
CA ILE A 56 -6.77 23.27 -17.87
C ILE A 56 -5.69 24.16 -18.49
N GLU A 57 -4.62 24.40 -17.73
CA GLU A 57 -3.48 25.21 -18.17
C GLU A 57 -2.51 24.40 -19.04
N PHE A 58 -2.36 23.10 -18.74
CA PHE A 58 -1.48 22.19 -19.47
C PHE A 58 -2.28 21.05 -20.11
N PRO A 59 -1.89 20.61 -21.32
CA PRO A 59 -2.56 19.48 -21.97
C PRO A 59 -2.37 18.20 -21.17
N ILE A 60 -3.28 17.25 -21.40
CA ILE A 60 -3.14 15.88 -20.87
C ILE A 60 -1.87 15.26 -21.48
N PRO A 61 -0.96 14.69 -20.67
CA PRO A 61 0.35 14.20 -21.11
C PRO A 61 0.30 12.86 -21.87
N PHE A 62 -0.90 12.40 -22.23
CA PHE A 62 -1.15 11.13 -22.90
C PHE A 62 -2.06 11.33 -24.12
N ASN A 63 -2.00 10.39 -25.05
CA ASN A 63 -2.88 10.39 -26.21
C ASN A 63 -4.34 10.11 -25.79
N LEU A 64 -5.25 11.04 -26.06
CA LEU A 64 -6.66 10.95 -25.68
C LEU A 64 -7.39 9.76 -26.31
N GLU A 65 -7.08 9.41 -27.55
CA GLU A 65 -7.70 8.24 -28.21
C GLU A 65 -7.31 6.95 -27.49
N ASN A 66 -6.06 6.84 -27.02
CA ASN A 66 -5.61 5.69 -26.24
C ASN A 66 -6.25 5.65 -24.85
N LEU A 67 -6.38 6.79 -24.17
CA LEU A 67 -7.06 6.86 -22.88
C LEU A 67 -8.53 6.44 -22.96
N MET A 68 -9.20 6.76 -24.07
CA MET A 68 -10.60 6.44 -24.32
C MET A 68 -10.84 5.05 -24.92
N LYS A 69 -9.78 4.30 -25.28
CA LYS A 69 -9.95 2.90 -25.71
C LYS A 69 -10.42 2.07 -24.53
N ASN A 70 -11.60 1.48 -24.68
CA ASN A 70 -12.10 0.44 -23.78
C ASN A 70 -11.29 -0.85 -24.01
N GLU A 71 -10.12 -0.93 -23.38
CA GLU A 71 -9.45 -2.21 -23.23
C GLU A 71 -10.32 -3.11 -22.34
N LYS A 72 -10.50 -4.35 -22.77
CA LYS A 72 -11.30 -5.31 -22.02
C LYS A 72 -10.52 -5.75 -20.78
N VAL A 73 -10.75 -5.07 -19.67
CA VAL A 73 -10.29 -5.47 -18.34
C VAL A 73 -11.16 -6.62 -17.85
N VAL A 74 -10.53 -7.67 -17.32
CA VAL A 74 -11.23 -8.78 -16.66
C VAL A 74 -11.57 -8.37 -15.24
N HIS A 75 -12.85 -8.49 -14.89
CA HIS A 75 -13.35 -8.15 -13.57
C HIS A 75 -13.27 -9.36 -12.63
N ILE A 76 -13.12 -9.14 -11.31
CA ILE A 76 -13.10 -10.22 -10.33
C ILE A 76 -14.37 -11.08 -10.38
N GLU A 77 -15.52 -10.48 -10.71
CA GLU A 77 -16.79 -11.19 -10.88
C GLU A 77 -16.75 -12.24 -12.00
N ASP A 78 -16.02 -11.99 -13.08
CA ASP A 78 -15.85 -12.95 -14.18
C ASP A 78 -15.03 -14.16 -13.71
N ILE A 79 -13.99 -13.92 -12.93
CA ILE A 79 -13.15 -14.97 -12.33
C ILE A 79 -13.94 -15.79 -11.30
N TYR A 80 -14.72 -15.10 -10.47
CA TYR A 80 -15.55 -15.70 -9.43
C TYR A 80 -16.66 -16.57 -10.03
N SER A 81 -17.38 -16.04 -11.02
CA SER A 81 -18.49 -16.74 -11.69
C SER A 81 -18.04 -17.95 -12.50
N GLY A 82 -16.81 -17.92 -13.03
CA GLY A 82 -16.20 -19.04 -13.75
C GLY A 82 -15.60 -20.14 -12.86
N SER A 83 -15.58 -19.97 -11.54
CA SER A 83 -15.18 -21.02 -10.60
C SER A 83 -16.36 -22.00 -10.40
N GLU A 84 -16.24 -23.24 -10.89
CA GLU A 84 -17.29 -24.29 -10.83
C GLU A 84 -17.70 -24.71 -9.40
N ASP A 85 -17.00 -24.22 -8.40
CA ASP A 85 -17.12 -24.68 -7.03
C ASP A 85 -17.91 -23.69 -6.16
N LYS A 86 -19.23 -23.95 -6.05
CA LYS A 86 -20.24 -23.14 -5.32
C LYS A 86 -20.60 -23.67 -3.93
N SER A 87 -19.91 -24.69 -3.43
CA SER A 87 -20.34 -25.41 -2.21
C SER A 87 -19.62 -24.97 -0.95
N PHE A 88 -19.53 -23.69 -0.61
CA PHE A 88 -18.87 -23.32 0.66
C PHE A 88 -19.55 -22.18 1.41
N ASN A 89 -19.58 -22.36 2.72
CA ASN A 89 -20.16 -21.49 3.72
C ASN A 89 -19.38 -20.19 3.76
N THR A 90 -20.06 -19.04 3.71
CA THR A 90 -19.50 -17.69 3.72
C THR A 90 -18.91 -17.32 5.08
N GLY A 91 -17.97 -18.12 5.57
CA GLY A 91 -17.22 -17.83 6.79
C GLY A 91 -16.40 -16.57 6.59
N THR A 92 -16.57 -15.60 7.47
CA THR A 92 -15.88 -14.31 7.50
C THR A 92 -14.40 -14.41 7.91
N ALA A 93 -13.82 -15.60 7.92
CA ALA A 93 -12.49 -15.82 8.47
C ALA A 93 -11.41 -15.51 7.42
N MET A 94 -10.87 -14.29 7.49
CA MET A 94 -9.64 -13.87 6.80
C MET A 94 -8.40 -14.67 7.25
N ARG A 95 -8.53 -15.46 8.33
CA ARG A 95 -7.44 -16.16 9.03
C ARG A 95 -7.84 -17.60 9.31
N ARG A 96 -6.90 -18.54 9.15
CA ARG A 96 -7.04 -19.96 9.51
C ARG A 96 -6.98 -20.20 11.02
N VAL A 97 -6.47 -19.23 11.77
CA VAL A 97 -6.19 -19.33 13.20
C VAL A 97 -6.89 -18.18 13.93
N GLU A 98 -7.43 -18.48 15.11
CA GLU A 98 -8.06 -17.49 15.97
C GLU A 98 -7.04 -16.44 16.46
N PRO A 99 -7.42 -15.15 16.60
CA PRO A 99 -6.50 -14.10 17.02
C PRO A 99 -5.78 -14.39 18.34
N ARG A 100 -6.46 -15.04 19.29
CA ARG A 100 -5.89 -15.39 20.60
C ARG A 100 -4.73 -16.37 20.49
N GLU A 101 -4.84 -17.38 19.63
CA GLU A 101 -3.76 -18.35 19.40
C GLU A 101 -2.55 -17.66 18.74
N THR A 102 -2.80 -16.71 17.84
CA THR A 102 -1.74 -15.88 17.23
C THR A 102 -1.00 -15.07 18.30
N ILE A 103 -1.72 -14.40 19.20
CA ILE A 103 -1.15 -13.64 20.32
C ILE A 103 -0.34 -14.55 21.24
N ASP A 104 -0.91 -15.68 21.65
CA ASP A 104 -0.25 -16.61 22.57
C ASP A 104 1.05 -17.17 21.97
N ARG A 105 1.07 -17.46 20.66
CA ARG A 105 2.27 -17.90 19.95
C ARG A 105 3.34 -16.81 19.93
N LEU A 106 2.96 -15.57 19.59
CA LEU A 106 3.87 -14.42 19.51
C LEU A 106 4.49 -14.10 20.88
N LEU A 107 3.67 -13.99 21.92
CA LEU A 107 4.15 -13.62 23.25
C LEU A 107 4.97 -14.72 23.93
N LYS A 108 4.92 -15.98 23.46
CA LYS A 108 5.80 -17.07 23.90
C LYS A 108 7.15 -17.08 23.18
N ASN A 109 7.29 -16.39 22.05
CA ASN A 109 8.54 -16.36 21.31
C ASN A 109 9.59 -15.50 22.07
N PRO A 110 10.78 -16.04 22.42
CA PRO A 110 11.79 -15.30 23.18
C PRO A 110 12.29 -14.03 22.49
N THR A 111 12.43 -14.04 21.17
CA THR A 111 12.84 -12.87 20.38
C THR A 111 11.80 -11.76 20.49
N ILE A 112 10.52 -12.10 20.39
CA ILE A 112 9.42 -11.13 20.59
C ILE A 112 9.42 -10.57 22.02
N GLN A 113 9.67 -11.40 23.03
CA GLN A 113 9.74 -10.93 24.42
C GLN A 113 10.87 -9.92 24.65
N ASP A 114 12.04 -10.11 24.02
CA ASP A 114 13.13 -9.14 24.10
C ASP A 114 12.89 -7.89 23.24
N LEU A 115 12.23 -8.05 22.10
CA LEU A 115 11.93 -6.97 21.16
C LEU A 115 10.93 -5.96 21.73
N LEU A 116 9.88 -6.43 22.40
CA LEU A 116 8.74 -5.61 22.82
C LEU A 116 9.06 -4.75 24.04
N LEU A 117 8.57 -3.51 24.01
CA LEU A 117 8.54 -2.66 25.20
C LEU A 117 7.34 -3.03 26.10
N PRO A 118 7.42 -2.74 27.40
CA PRO A 118 6.37 -3.10 28.37
C PRO A 118 5.06 -2.33 28.16
N ASP A 119 5.11 -1.13 27.60
CA ASP A 119 3.96 -0.25 27.47
C ASP A 119 3.14 -0.57 26.22
N GLU A 120 1.95 -1.15 26.43
CA GLU A 120 0.86 -1.21 25.44
C GLU A 120 -0.17 -0.14 25.81
N VAL A 121 -0.48 0.76 24.88
CA VAL A 121 -1.42 1.85 25.11
C VAL A 121 -2.66 1.65 24.25
N LYS A 122 -3.84 1.65 24.89
CA LYS A 122 -5.12 1.68 24.18
C LYS A 122 -5.37 3.09 23.63
N LEU A 123 -5.61 3.19 22.33
CA LEU A 123 -5.88 4.46 21.66
C LEU A 123 -7.37 4.82 21.77
N THR A 124 -7.63 6.06 22.18
CA THR A 124 -8.98 6.64 22.29
C THR A 124 -9.36 7.50 21.08
N CYS A 125 -8.43 7.69 20.16
CA CYS A 125 -8.56 8.56 18.98
C CYS A 125 -8.82 7.83 17.66
N SER A 126 -9.24 6.57 17.74
CA SER A 126 -9.64 5.74 16.59
C SER A 126 -11.15 5.57 16.55
N ILE A 127 -11.73 5.47 15.34
CA ILE A 127 -13.11 5.02 15.14
C ILE A 127 -13.26 3.54 15.49
N SER A 128 -12.19 2.76 15.31
CA SER A 128 -12.11 1.35 15.71
C SER A 128 -12.50 1.17 17.18
N PRO A 129 -13.36 0.19 17.54
CA PRO A 129 -13.71 -0.10 18.93
C PRO A 129 -12.50 -0.46 19.80
N TYR A 130 -11.54 -1.17 19.19
CA TYR A 130 -10.27 -1.52 19.80
C TYR A 130 -9.13 -1.05 18.91
N ALA A 131 -8.21 -0.31 19.51
CA ALA A 131 -6.98 0.15 18.87
C ALA A 131 -5.88 0.20 19.92
N PHE A 132 -4.72 -0.33 19.59
CA PHE A 132 -3.55 -0.38 20.46
C PHE A 132 -2.34 0.17 19.74
N ILE A 133 -1.43 0.78 20.50
CA ILE A 133 -0.09 1.10 20.07
C ILE A 133 0.89 0.39 21.01
N ARG A 134 1.95 -0.19 20.44
CA ARG A 134 3.00 -0.85 21.22
C ARG A 134 4.37 -0.53 20.66
N GLY A 135 5.25 -0.07 21.55
CA GLY A 135 6.64 0.20 21.21
C GLY A 135 7.49 -1.07 21.16
N TRP A 136 8.54 -1.06 20.33
CA TRP A 136 9.49 -2.15 20.18
C TRP A 136 10.89 -1.63 19.82
N LYS A 137 11.92 -2.43 20.11
CA LYS A 137 13.32 -2.10 19.87
C LYS A 137 13.69 -2.39 18.41
N MET A 138 14.04 -1.37 17.66
CA MET A 138 14.53 -1.51 16.30
C MET A 138 16.07 -1.53 16.28
N GLU A 139 16.66 -2.49 15.58
CA GLU A 139 18.08 -2.54 15.29
C GLU A 139 18.31 -2.82 13.79
N ILE A 140 19.24 -2.09 13.19
CA ILE A 140 19.68 -2.28 11.82
C ILE A 140 21.20 -2.17 11.75
N GLY A 141 21.82 -3.09 11.03
CA GLY A 141 23.25 -3.11 10.73
C GLY A 141 23.50 -3.36 9.25
N VAL A 142 24.34 -2.51 8.66
CA VAL A 142 24.68 -2.56 7.24
C VAL A 142 26.18 -2.42 7.05
N SER A 143 26.79 -3.45 6.45
CA SER A 143 28.16 -3.46 5.94
C SER A 143 28.14 -3.96 4.49
N VAL A 144 27.84 -3.05 3.56
CA VAL A 144 27.67 -3.31 2.12
C VAL A 144 28.27 -2.16 1.32
N GLY A 145 29.15 -2.47 0.36
CA GLY A 145 29.81 -1.47 -0.48
C GLY A 145 30.60 -0.45 0.36
N ARG A 146 30.33 0.84 0.15
CA ARG A 146 30.92 1.94 0.94
C ARG A 146 30.27 2.15 2.32
N ASN A 147 29.14 1.53 2.59
CA ASN A 147 28.39 1.73 3.83
C ASN A 147 28.81 0.70 4.88
N ASN A 148 29.15 1.19 6.08
CA ASN A 148 29.45 0.36 7.25
C ASN A 148 28.98 1.09 8.52
N TRP A 149 27.78 0.78 8.98
CA TRP A 149 27.14 1.46 10.11
C TRP A 149 26.09 0.58 10.79
N ASN A 150 25.76 0.92 12.04
CA ASN A 150 24.67 0.33 12.80
C ASN A 150 23.81 1.44 13.41
N ALA A 151 22.51 1.23 13.49
CA ALA A 151 21.57 2.12 14.17
C ALA A 151 20.61 1.32 15.05
N HIS A 152 20.23 1.92 16.16
CA HIS A 152 19.24 1.37 17.09
C HIS A 152 18.25 2.47 17.48
N GLY A 153 17.03 2.07 17.79
CA GLY A 153 15.99 3.01 18.17
C GLY A 153 14.77 2.31 18.76
N VAL A 154 13.78 3.13 19.10
CA VAL A 154 12.45 2.65 19.49
C VAL A 154 11.46 3.17 18.47
N VAL A 155 10.66 2.26 17.93
CA VAL A 155 9.55 2.57 17.03
C VAL A 155 8.28 1.92 17.59
N SER A 156 7.11 2.35 17.11
CA SER A 156 5.83 1.90 17.64
C SER A 156 4.89 1.57 16.49
N GLU A 157 4.22 0.43 16.58
CA GLU A 157 3.20 0.03 15.60
C GLU A 157 1.81 0.09 16.21
N TYR A 158 0.82 0.11 15.32
CA TYR A 158 -0.58 0.33 15.64
C TYR A 158 -1.41 -0.86 15.17
N GLY A 159 -2.26 -1.42 16.02
CA GLY A 159 -3.22 -2.44 15.59
C GLY A 159 -4.64 -2.04 15.90
N LYS A 160 -5.56 -2.36 14.97
CA LYS A 160 -6.98 -2.03 15.08
C LYS A 160 -7.83 -3.27 14.81
N GLY A 161 -9.04 -3.29 15.33
CA GLY A 161 -9.95 -4.41 15.15
C GLY A 161 -11.31 -4.18 15.80
N LEU A 162 -12.28 -4.99 15.39
CA LEU A 162 -13.64 -4.98 15.95
C LEU A 162 -13.68 -5.64 17.33
N THR A 163 -12.71 -6.52 17.63
CA THR A 163 -12.51 -7.17 18.94
C THR A 163 -11.14 -6.81 19.51
N GLU A 164 -10.99 -6.97 20.82
CA GLU A 164 -9.72 -6.69 21.52
C GLU A 164 -8.60 -7.58 21.03
N GLU A 165 -8.87 -8.88 20.89
CA GLU A 165 -7.92 -9.88 20.42
C GLU A 165 -7.50 -9.62 18.97
N GLN A 166 -8.42 -9.20 18.10
CA GLN A 166 -8.06 -8.83 16.72
C GLN A 166 -7.11 -7.63 16.70
N ALA A 167 -7.41 -6.58 17.48
CA ALA A 167 -6.57 -5.38 17.52
C ALA A 167 -5.17 -5.67 18.10
N ARG A 168 -5.07 -6.49 19.14
CA ARG A 168 -3.78 -6.92 19.69
C ARG A 168 -2.99 -7.80 18.73
N ALA A 169 -3.64 -8.77 18.09
CA ALA A 169 -3.00 -9.60 17.07
C ALA A 169 -2.49 -8.74 15.90
N SER A 170 -3.29 -7.79 15.42
CA SER A 170 -2.89 -6.81 14.40
C SER A 170 -1.66 -6.02 14.82
N THR A 171 -1.60 -5.55 16.08
CA THR A 171 -0.46 -4.77 16.59
C THR A 171 0.82 -5.59 16.56
N LEU A 172 0.78 -6.83 17.08
CA LEU A 172 1.96 -7.68 17.16
C LEU A 172 2.41 -8.18 15.77
N MET A 173 1.47 -8.49 14.89
CA MET A 173 1.75 -8.93 13.52
C MET A 173 2.37 -7.79 12.68
N GLU A 174 1.94 -6.54 12.86
CA GLU A 174 2.58 -5.39 12.22
C GLU A 174 4.03 -5.20 12.72
N ILE A 175 4.30 -5.39 14.02
CA ILE A 175 5.68 -5.38 14.55
C ILE A 175 6.54 -6.46 13.88
N VAL A 176 6.00 -7.67 13.72
CA VAL A 176 6.69 -8.78 13.04
C VAL A 176 7.00 -8.44 11.59
N GLU A 177 6.07 -7.81 10.88
CA GLU A 177 6.27 -7.34 9.51
C GLU A 177 7.42 -6.36 9.41
N ARG A 178 7.38 -5.28 10.22
CA ARG A 178 8.42 -4.23 10.20
C ARG A 178 9.78 -4.80 10.58
N TYR A 179 9.84 -5.61 11.65
CA TYR A 179 11.08 -6.26 12.08
C TYR A 179 11.66 -7.18 10.99
N SER A 180 10.80 -7.91 10.28
CA SER A 180 11.24 -8.81 9.20
C SER A 180 11.65 -8.07 7.93
N ALA A 181 11.09 -6.88 7.66
CA ALA A 181 11.44 -6.09 6.48
C ALA A 181 12.64 -5.16 6.70
N ILE A 182 13.05 -4.91 7.94
CA ILE A 182 14.32 -4.24 8.24
C ILE A 182 15.45 -5.27 8.07
N GLY A 183 16.06 -5.24 6.89
CA GLY A 183 17.10 -6.19 6.50
C GLY A 183 18.48 -5.80 7.05
N ASN A 184 19.08 -6.69 7.83
CA ASN A 184 20.47 -6.60 8.26
C ASN A 184 21.37 -7.24 7.20
N PHE A 185 22.39 -6.52 6.73
CA PHE A 185 23.28 -6.99 5.65
C PHE A 185 24.76 -6.83 6.01
N PHE A 186 25.53 -7.90 5.86
CA PHE A 186 26.97 -7.91 6.08
C PHE A 186 27.66 -8.68 4.97
N ASP A 187 28.72 -8.11 4.40
CA ASP A 187 29.50 -8.69 3.29
C ASP A 187 28.62 -9.09 2.09
N GLY A 188 27.58 -8.30 1.82
CA GLY A 188 26.64 -8.53 0.72
C GLY A 188 25.61 -9.64 0.97
N GLN A 189 25.48 -10.14 2.20
CA GLN A 189 24.51 -11.17 2.56
C GLN A 189 23.57 -10.70 3.67
N SER A 190 22.29 -11.07 3.60
CA SER A 190 21.35 -10.81 4.70
C SER A 190 21.65 -11.70 5.93
N ILE A 191 21.17 -11.27 7.09
CA ILE A 191 21.24 -12.07 8.33
C ILE A 191 19.87 -12.18 9.00
N GLY A 192 19.49 -13.41 9.33
CA GLY A 192 18.35 -13.73 10.18
C GLY A 192 17.19 -14.39 9.45
N TYR A 193 17.24 -14.49 8.13
CA TYR A 193 16.19 -15.08 7.32
C TYR A 193 16.31 -16.60 7.26
N LYS A 194 15.19 -17.30 7.01
CA LYS A 194 15.22 -18.74 6.74
C LYS A 194 16.01 -19.04 5.46
N GLU A 195 15.84 -18.20 4.46
CA GLU A 195 16.61 -18.19 3.22
C GLU A 195 17.32 -16.84 3.14
N GLU A 196 18.63 -16.83 3.35
CA GLU A 196 19.41 -15.60 3.33
C GLU A 196 19.57 -15.08 1.89
N PHE A 197 19.41 -13.78 1.71
CA PHE A 197 19.54 -13.09 0.44
C PHE A 197 21.00 -12.73 0.17
N SER A 198 21.51 -13.13 -1.00
CA SER A 198 22.78 -12.63 -1.53
C SER A 198 22.52 -11.44 -2.44
N LEU A 199 23.11 -10.30 -2.12
CA LEU A 199 23.06 -9.11 -2.95
C LEU A 199 24.00 -9.26 -4.15
N ILE A 200 23.49 -8.96 -5.34
CA ILE A 200 24.30 -8.83 -6.56
C ILE A 200 24.34 -7.36 -6.93
N LYS A 201 25.54 -6.76 -7.01
CA LYS A 201 25.72 -5.40 -7.53
C LYS A 201 25.98 -5.46 -9.04
N ALA A 202 25.12 -4.85 -9.83
CA ALA A 202 25.23 -4.76 -11.28
C ALA A 202 24.19 -3.78 -11.85
N SER A 203 24.38 -3.31 -13.07
CA SER A 203 23.33 -2.67 -13.87
C SER A 203 22.29 -3.68 -14.35
N TYR A 204 21.13 -3.20 -14.83
CA TYR A 204 20.11 -4.06 -15.42
C TYR A 204 20.65 -4.79 -16.66
N SER A 205 21.35 -4.08 -17.54
CA SER A 205 21.95 -4.66 -18.75
C SER A 205 22.95 -5.77 -18.42
N GLU A 206 23.82 -5.56 -17.43
CA GLU A 206 24.78 -6.59 -17.01
C GLU A 206 24.10 -7.82 -16.40
N MET A 207 23.04 -7.64 -15.61
CA MET A 207 22.28 -8.76 -15.07
C MET A 207 21.63 -9.59 -16.20
N ARG A 208 21.11 -8.91 -17.24
CA ARG A 208 20.56 -9.55 -18.43
C ARG A 208 21.62 -10.29 -19.24
N ASP A 209 22.80 -9.70 -19.43
CA ASP A 209 23.93 -10.30 -20.15
C ASP A 209 24.47 -11.56 -19.44
N ARG A 210 24.40 -11.59 -18.11
CA ARG A 210 24.70 -12.78 -17.30
C ARG A 210 23.63 -13.88 -17.40
N GLY A 211 22.52 -13.62 -18.09
CA GLY A 211 21.44 -14.59 -18.32
C GLY A 211 20.39 -14.65 -17.21
N TYR A 212 20.37 -13.69 -16.28
CA TYR A 212 19.35 -13.65 -15.23
C TYR A 212 17.99 -13.19 -15.78
N ASN A 213 16.92 -13.72 -15.18
CA ASN A 213 15.60 -13.11 -15.29
C ASN A 213 15.51 -11.94 -14.31
N VAL A 214 15.25 -10.74 -14.79
CA VAL A 214 15.42 -9.49 -14.03
C VAL A 214 14.24 -8.56 -14.30
N LEU A 215 13.69 -7.97 -13.25
CA LEU A 215 12.71 -6.90 -13.36
C LEU A 215 13.39 -5.64 -13.90
N ASP A 216 12.89 -5.12 -15.02
CA ASP A 216 13.23 -3.77 -15.46
C ASP A 216 12.60 -2.75 -14.49
N PRO A 217 13.41 -1.94 -13.76
CA PRO A 217 12.88 -0.97 -12.81
C PRO A 217 11.92 0.04 -13.44
N ASN A 218 12.03 0.34 -14.74
CA ASN A 218 11.13 1.25 -15.44
C ASN A 218 9.71 0.69 -15.66
N LYS A 219 9.47 -0.59 -15.35
CA LYS A 219 8.11 -1.14 -15.26
C LYS A 219 7.40 -0.74 -13.96
N MET A 220 8.16 -0.27 -12.98
CA MET A 220 7.60 0.44 -11.82
C MET A 220 7.39 1.88 -12.27
N ASN A 221 6.27 2.50 -11.90
CA ASN A 221 5.97 3.89 -12.27
C ASN A 221 6.87 4.89 -11.50
N LEU A 222 8.18 4.86 -11.77
CA LEU A 222 9.19 5.65 -11.08
C LEU A 222 9.04 7.14 -11.42
N GLU A 223 9.37 7.98 -10.45
CA GLU A 223 9.34 9.46 -10.56
C GLU A 223 10.37 10.00 -11.56
N VAL A 224 11.46 9.26 -11.72
CA VAL A 224 12.53 9.50 -12.69
C VAL A 224 12.85 8.17 -13.36
N PRO A 225 12.97 8.13 -14.70
CA PRO A 225 13.39 6.92 -15.39
C PRO A 225 14.74 6.41 -14.89
N TYR A 226 14.82 5.11 -14.65
CA TYR A 226 16.06 4.40 -14.41
C TYR A 226 16.88 4.34 -15.71
N GLN A 227 18.17 4.70 -15.62
CA GLN A 227 19.09 4.87 -16.75
C GLN A 227 20.24 3.84 -16.69
N ASP A 228 19.95 2.62 -16.26
CA ASP A 228 20.90 1.51 -16.20
C ASP A 228 22.06 1.72 -15.18
N GLN A 229 21.83 2.54 -14.16
CA GLN A 229 22.78 2.69 -13.05
C GLN A 229 22.96 1.36 -12.28
N GLU A 230 24.10 1.14 -11.65
CA GLU A 230 24.29 -0.04 -10.81
C GLU A 230 23.30 -0.07 -9.63
N LEU A 231 22.67 -1.22 -9.43
CA LEU A 231 21.79 -1.50 -8.32
C LEU A 231 22.20 -2.80 -7.60
N TYR A 232 21.72 -2.98 -6.38
CA TYR A 232 21.74 -4.24 -5.65
C TYR A 232 20.46 -5.01 -5.91
N TRP A 233 20.62 -6.25 -6.34
CA TRP A 233 19.55 -7.15 -6.73
C TRP A 233 19.41 -8.29 -5.73
N VAL A 234 18.17 -8.68 -5.45
CA VAL A 234 17.83 -9.86 -4.65
C VAL A 234 16.91 -10.80 -5.43
N MET A 235 17.02 -12.09 -5.13
CA MET A 235 16.19 -13.13 -5.71
C MET A 235 14.78 -13.09 -5.12
N ALA A 236 13.80 -13.28 -5.99
CA ALA A 236 12.38 -13.26 -5.72
C ALA A 236 11.64 -14.29 -6.58
N GLU A 237 10.35 -14.45 -6.34
CA GLU A 237 9.46 -15.37 -7.05
C GLU A 237 8.41 -14.59 -7.83
N GLU A 238 8.45 -14.61 -9.17
CA GLU A 238 7.36 -14.07 -10.00
C GLU A 238 6.34 -15.17 -10.30
N VAL A 239 5.06 -14.86 -10.15
CA VAL A 239 3.95 -15.75 -10.53
C VAL A 239 3.30 -15.23 -11.80
N ASN A 240 3.23 -16.06 -12.83
CA ASN A 240 2.59 -15.73 -14.10
C ASN A 240 1.75 -16.91 -14.64
N LYS A 241 1.26 -16.79 -15.89
CA LYS A 241 0.42 -17.82 -16.55
C LYS A 241 1.06 -19.20 -16.64
N LYS A 242 2.39 -19.30 -16.55
CA LYS A 242 3.16 -20.56 -16.63
C LYS A 242 3.50 -21.15 -15.25
N GLY A 243 3.18 -20.45 -14.17
CA GLY A 243 3.50 -20.84 -12.79
C GLY A 243 4.44 -19.86 -12.11
N SER A 244 5.15 -20.34 -11.09
CA SER A 244 6.17 -19.61 -10.34
C SER A 244 7.55 -19.81 -10.98
N HIS A 245 8.34 -18.74 -11.08
CA HIS A 245 9.72 -18.79 -11.52
C HIS A 245 10.56 -17.71 -10.84
N GLN A 246 11.88 -17.96 -10.78
CA GLN A 246 12.81 -17.03 -10.15
C GLN A 246 12.99 -15.75 -10.99
N ILE A 247 13.09 -14.63 -10.29
CA ILE A 247 13.39 -13.31 -10.86
C ILE A 247 14.29 -12.54 -9.90
N TYR A 248 15.13 -11.65 -10.41
CA TYR A 248 15.87 -10.68 -9.61
C TYR A 248 15.16 -9.32 -9.66
N ILE A 249 14.96 -8.72 -8.49
CA ILE A 249 14.40 -7.38 -8.34
C ILE A 249 15.33 -6.50 -7.51
N PRO A 250 15.29 -5.16 -7.69
CA PRO A 250 16.06 -4.26 -6.85
C PRO A 250 15.75 -4.48 -5.37
N ALA A 251 16.78 -4.58 -4.53
CA ALA A 251 16.66 -4.73 -3.08
C ALA A 251 15.85 -3.57 -2.47
N GLN A 252 15.86 -2.40 -3.12
CA GLN A 252 15.05 -1.26 -2.76
C GLN A 252 13.55 -1.53 -2.78
N PHE A 253 13.04 -2.45 -3.60
CA PHE A 253 11.60 -2.74 -3.57
C PHE A 253 11.19 -3.66 -2.41
N VAL A 254 12.16 -4.20 -1.67
CA VAL A 254 11.96 -5.28 -0.72
C VAL A 254 12.09 -4.83 0.73
N PHE A 255 13.23 -4.24 1.09
CA PHE A 255 13.58 -3.97 2.49
C PHE A 255 13.24 -2.54 2.89
N LEU A 256 12.68 -2.36 4.07
CA LEU A 256 12.44 -1.04 4.63
C LEU A 256 13.77 -0.32 4.90
N ILE A 257 13.75 1.00 4.77
CA ILE A 257 14.92 1.87 4.97
C ILE A 257 16.03 1.62 3.91
N SER A 258 15.77 0.87 2.83
CA SER A 258 16.81 0.54 1.84
C SER A 258 17.45 1.75 1.16
N SER A 259 16.70 2.84 0.97
CA SER A 259 17.25 4.12 0.49
C SER A 259 18.29 4.66 1.47
N GLY A 260 19.54 4.71 1.04
CA GLY A 260 20.69 5.05 1.88
C GLY A 260 21.31 3.88 2.67
N ASN A 261 20.67 2.70 2.75
CA ASN A 261 21.31 1.50 3.28
C ASN A 261 22.39 0.99 2.33
N PHE A 262 22.11 1.03 1.02
CA PHE A 262 23.05 0.59 0.00
C PHE A 262 23.74 1.78 -0.67
N ASP A 263 24.98 1.58 -1.15
CA ASP A 263 25.78 2.63 -1.77
C ASP A 263 25.46 2.81 -3.27
N GLU A 264 24.17 2.93 -3.58
CA GLU A 264 23.57 2.99 -4.92
C GLU A 264 22.67 4.24 -5.09
N ILE A 265 22.11 4.42 -6.29
CA ILE A 265 21.11 5.46 -6.55
C ILE A 265 19.75 5.10 -5.93
N ASP A 266 18.99 6.09 -5.48
CA ASP A 266 17.60 5.89 -5.09
C ASP A 266 16.71 5.79 -6.32
N LEU A 267 15.77 4.84 -6.29
CA LEU A 267 14.73 4.67 -7.32
C LEU A 267 13.49 5.54 -7.08
N TYR A 268 13.32 6.10 -5.87
CA TYR A 268 12.17 6.91 -5.50
C TYR A 268 12.52 7.92 -4.38
N SER A 269 11.73 8.99 -4.25
CA SER A 269 11.95 10.08 -3.29
C SER A 269 11.49 9.77 -1.87
N GLN A 270 10.45 8.95 -1.72
CA GLN A 270 9.76 8.73 -0.44
C GLN A 270 10.42 7.66 0.44
N GLY A 271 11.50 7.03 -0.02
CA GLY A 271 12.02 5.82 0.61
C GLY A 271 11.10 4.61 0.41
N THR A 272 11.52 3.45 0.91
CA THR A 272 10.76 2.21 0.72
C THR A 272 9.45 2.27 1.47
N SER A 273 8.34 2.18 0.74
CA SER A 273 7.01 2.11 1.34
C SER A 273 6.80 0.75 2.02
N THR A 274 5.91 0.69 3.00
CA THR A 274 5.41 -0.57 3.57
C THR A 274 4.39 -1.28 2.69
N ASN A 275 3.99 -0.67 1.56
CA ASN A 275 2.97 -1.20 0.65
C ASN A 275 3.28 -2.63 0.21
N GLY A 276 2.32 -3.54 0.38
CA GLY A 276 2.47 -4.93 -0.03
C GLY A 276 3.37 -5.74 0.89
N LEU A 277 3.64 -5.26 2.11
CA LEU A 277 4.28 -6.04 3.16
C LEU A 277 3.20 -6.56 4.10
N ALA A 278 3.12 -7.88 4.28
CA ALA A 278 2.17 -8.47 5.20
C ALA A 278 2.70 -9.73 5.88
N SER A 279 2.21 -9.97 7.08
CA SER A 279 2.42 -11.20 7.83
C SER A 279 1.16 -12.04 7.90
N GLY A 280 1.35 -13.33 8.14
CA GLY A 280 0.27 -14.29 8.23
C GLY A 280 0.62 -15.48 9.11
N ASN A 281 -0.41 -16.24 9.49
CA ASN A 281 -0.18 -17.53 10.14
C ASN A 281 0.37 -18.57 9.16
N THR A 282 0.13 -18.38 7.86
CA THR A 282 0.71 -19.16 6.76
C THR A 282 1.23 -18.21 5.67
N ILE A 283 2.02 -18.76 4.74
CA ILE A 283 2.54 -18.01 3.59
C ILE A 283 1.40 -17.50 2.71
N GLU A 284 0.35 -18.29 2.52
CA GLU A 284 -0.80 -17.94 1.70
C GLU A 284 -1.61 -16.80 2.31
N GLU A 285 -1.78 -16.78 3.64
CA GLU A 285 -2.40 -15.65 4.33
C GLU A 285 -1.61 -14.35 4.16
N ALA A 286 -0.28 -14.44 4.28
CA ALA A 286 0.60 -13.30 4.10
C ALA A 286 0.55 -12.80 2.65
N LYS A 287 0.63 -13.70 1.65
CA LYS A 287 0.48 -13.36 0.23
C LYS A 287 -0.88 -12.70 -0.06
N LEU A 288 -1.98 -13.28 0.40
CA LEU A 288 -3.34 -12.74 0.21
C LEU A 288 -3.47 -11.34 0.81
N THR A 289 -3.00 -11.15 2.05
CA THR A 289 -3.06 -9.85 2.73
C THR A 289 -2.21 -8.80 2.01
N ALA A 290 -0.99 -9.18 1.58
CA ALA A 290 -0.09 -8.31 0.83
C ALA A 290 -0.70 -7.87 -0.51
N LEU A 291 -1.33 -8.79 -1.26
CA LEU A 291 -2.03 -8.46 -2.51
C LEU A 291 -3.20 -7.50 -2.30
N LEU A 292 -4.04 -7.77 -1.31
CA LEU A 292 -5.18 -6.91 -1.00
C LEU A 292 -4.74 -5.49 -0.61
N GLU A 293 -3.68 -5.36 0.18
CA GLU A 293 -3.09 -4.07 0.50
C GLU A 293 -2.52 -3.37 -0.75
N TYR A 294 -1.81 -4.10 -1.61
CA TYR A 294 -1.27 -3.52 -2.85
C TYR A 294 -2.38 -2.99 -3.76
N ILE A 295 -3.46 -3.77 -3.92
CA ILE A 295 -4.65 -3.35 -4.69
C ILE A 295 -5.33 -2.15 -4.02
N GLU A 296 -5.39 -2.10 -2.68
CA GLU A 296 -5.92 -0.95 -1.94
C GLU A 296 -5.14 0.33 -2.27
N ARG A 297 -3.80 0.27 -2.23
CA ARG A 297 -2.93 1.42 -2.50
C ARG A 297 -2.95 1.83 -3.97
N ASP A 298 -3.01 0.86 -4.88
CA ASP A 298 -3.20 1.13 -6.31
C ASP A 298 -4.54 1.85 -6.57
N SER A 299 -5.62 1.30 -6.01
CA SER A 299 -6.97 1.86 -6.12
C SER A 299 -7.05 3.24 -5.48
N GLU A 300 -6.42 3.44 -4.32
CA GLU A 300 -6.28 4.74 -3.69
C GLU A 300 -5.61 5.69 -4.67
N LYS A 301 -4.42 5.37 -5.19
CA LYS A 301 -3.59 6.28 -5.97
C LYS A 301 -4.27 6.73 -7.27
N ILE A 302 -4.88 5.82 -8.01
CA ILE A 302 -5.49 6.13 -9.31
C ILE A 302 -6.89 6.73 -9.21
N THR A 303 -7.60 6.51 -8.10
CA THR A 303 -8.97 7.02 -7.94
C THR A 303 -8.96 8.47 -7.46
N LEU A 304 -9.73 9.31 -8.14
CA LEU A 304 -10.00 10.69 -7.78
C LEU A 304 -11.31 10.81 -6.99
N PHE A 305 -11.40 11.84 -6.16
CA PHE A 305 -12.62 12.16 -5.43
C PHE A 305 -13.71 12.65 -6.40
N SER A 306 -14.84 11.96 -6.39
CA SER A 306 -16.10 12.36 -7.03
C SER A 306 -17.26 12.15 -6.06
N PRO A 307 -18.15 13.14 -5.85
CA PRO A 307 -19.33 13.00 -5.01
C PRO A 307 -20.26 11.82 -5.39
N ASP A 308 -20.33 11.45 -6.68
CA ASP A 308 -21.20 10.36 -7.15
C ASP A 308 -20.74 8.97 -6.68
N ARG A 309 -19.46 8.86 -6.33
CA ARG A 309 -18.86 7.67 -5.72
C ARG A 309 -18.99 7.66 -4.20
N CYS A 310 -19.47 8.75 -3.59
CA CYS A 310 -19.70 8.80 -2.16
C CYS A 310 -21.05 8.19 -1.78
N PHE A 311 -21.11 7.58 -0.61
CA PHE A 311 -22.34 7.02 -0.08
C PHE A 311 -22.37 6.99 1.45
N LEU A 312 -23.59 6.89 1.98
CA LEU A 312 -23.89 6.53 3.36
C LEU A 312 -24.14 5.03 3.45
N LEU A 313 -23.72 4.41 4.55
CA LEU A 313 -23.92 2.99 4.79
C LEU A 313 -25.11 2.78 5.74
N GLN A 314 -26.13 2.04 5.29
CA GLN A 314 -27.19 1.49 6.12
C GLN A 314 -26.75 0.12 6.64
N ALA A 315 -26.47 0.03 7.94
CA ALA A 315 -25.91 -1.17 8.57
C ALA A 315 -26.60 -1.50 9.90
N GLU A 316 -27.88 -1.16 10.05
CA GLU A 316 -28.64 -1.41 11.27
C GLU A 316 -28.59 -2.90 11.67
N GLY A 317 -28.38 -3.17 12.97
CA GLY A 317 -28.28 -4.54 13.49
C GLY A 317 -26.92 -5.20 13.32
N THR A 318 -25.91 -4.49 12.79
CA THR A 318 -24.52 -4.96 12.69
C THR A 318 -23.61 -4.21 13.66
N VAL A 319 -22.44 -4.78 13.98
CA VAL A 319 -21.38 -4.10 14.75
C VAL A 319 -20.97 -2.79 14.07
N THR A 320 -20.93 -2.78 12.73
CA THR A 320 -20.62 -1.60 11.91
C THR A 320 -21.66 -0.49 12.12
N GLY A 321 -22.94 -0.83 12.12
CA GLY A 321 -24.02 0.12 12.41
C GLY A 321 -23.96 0.67 13.83
N GLU A 322 -23.60 -0.15 14.82
CA GLU A 322 -23.39 0.30 16.20
C GLU A 322 -22.25 1.32 16.33
N ILE A 323 -21.14 1.10 15.61
CA ILE A 323 -20.01 2.03 15.54
C ILE A 323 -20.46 3.36 14.91
N LEU A 324 -21.09 3.30 13.74
CA LEU A 324 -21.58 4.50 13.04
C LEU A 324 -22.57 5.30 13.91
N ASN A 325 -23.52 4.62 14.55
CA ASN A 325 -24.47 5.26 15.46
C ASN A 325 -23.80 5.89 16.69
N THR A 326 -22.79 5.22 17.26
CA THR A 326 -22.05 5.72 18.42
C THR A 326 -21.30 7.01 18.08
N TRP A 327 -20.62 7.05 16.93
CA TRP A 327 -19.88 8.22 16.48
C TRP A 327 -20.81 9.33 15.96
N GLY A 328 -21.92 8.98 15.32
CA GLY A 328 -22.97 9.93 14.93
C GLY A 328 -23.55 10.68 16.13
N LYS A 329 -23.81 9.99 17.25
CA LYS A 329 -24.23 10.63 18.52
C LYS A 329 -23.22 11.61 19.10
N LYS A 330 -21.92 11.45 18.78
CA LYS A 330 -20.85 12.40 19.16
C LYS A 330 -20.71 13.58 18.18
N GLY A 331 -21.48 13.61 17.10
CA GLY A 331 -21.39 14.62 16.05
C GLY A 331 -20.30 14.36 14.99
N VAL A 332 -19.85 13.10 14.86
CA VAL A 332 -18.94 12.65 13.80
C VAL A 332 -19.75 12.05 12.66
N HIS A 333 -19.78 12.73 11.51
CA HIS A 333 -20.49 12.30 10.32
C HIS A 333 -19.52 11.56 9.38
N ILE A 334 -19.63 10.23 9.33
CA ILE A 334 -18.75 9.37 8.54
C ILE A 334 -19.40 9.08 7.19
N TYR A 335 -18.63 9.27 6.12
CA TYR A 335 -19.01 8.97 4.75
C TYR A 335 -18.05 7.94 4.16
N PHE A 336 -18.50 7.23 3.14
CA PHE A 336 -17.67 6.32 2.37
C PHE A 336 -17.50 6.84 0.95
N LEU A 337 -16.31 6.64 0.40
CA LEU A 337 -16.02 6.81 -1.01
C LEU A 337 -15.65 5.44 -1.56
N ASP A 338 -16.38 5.00 -2.59
CA ASP A 338 -16.01 3.82 -3.36
C ASP A 338 -14.72 4.12 -4.13
N LEU A 339 -13.69 3.30 -3.90
CA LEU A 339 -12.40 3.35 -4.59
C LEU A 339 -12.19 2.13 -5.50
N THR A 340 -13.15 1.23 -5.60
CA THR A 340 -13.08 0.02 -6.44
C THR A 340 -12.58 0.38 -7.83
N SER A 341 -11.47 -0.22 -8.22
CA SER A 341 -10.81 0.04 -9.51
C SER A 341 -11.47 -0.78 -10.63
N GLU A 342 -10.91 -0.71 -11.84
CA GLU A 342 -11.41 -1.48 -12.98
C GLU A 342 -11.38 -3.01 -12.75
N PHE A 343 -10.60 -3.48 -11.77
CA PHE A 343 -10.51 -4.90 -11.41
C PHE A 343 -11.72 -5.40 -10.62
N GLY A 344 -12.52 -4.49 -10.03
CA GLY A 344 -13.73 -4.86 -9.31
C GLY A 344 -13.55 -5.33 -7.88
N VAL A 345 -12.31 -5.40 -7.38
CA VAL A 345 -12.04 -5.81 -5.99
C VAL A 345 -12.55 -4.71 -5.05
N PRO A 346 -13.51 -5.01 -4.14
CA PRO A 346 -14.10 -3.99 -3.28
C PRO A 346 -13.04 -3.24 -2.47
N CYS A 347 -12.98 -1.92 -2.67
CA CYS A 347 -12.05 -1.03 -1.99
C CYS A 347 -12.76 0.26 -1.60
N TYR A 348 -12.67 0.65 -0.33
CA TYR A 348 -13.40 1.80 0.20
C TYR A 348 -12.51 2.73 1.01
N LYS A 349 -12.82 4.02 0.96
CA LYS A 349 -12.27 5.04 1.86
C LYS A 349 -13.36 5.53 2.79
N ALA A 350 -13.23 5.29 4.09
CA ALA A 350 -14.05 5.92 5.11
C ALA A 350 -13.45 7.28 5.46
N PHE A 351 -14.26 8.33 5.58
CA PHE A 351 -13.75 9.66 5.90
C PHE A 351 -14.77 10.54 6.63
N PHE A 352 -14.26 11.60 7.26
CA PHE A 352 -15.05 12.73 7.73
C PHE A 352 -14.25 14.02 7.62
N ILE A 353 -14.95 15.15 7.54
CA ILE A 353 -14.34 16.49 7.41
C ILE A 353 -14.45 17.23 8.73
N HIS A 354 -13.32 17.75 9.22
CA HIS A 354 -13.27 18.53 10.46
C HIS A 354 -13.83 19.94 10.23
N LYS A 355 -14.60 20.48 11.20
CA LYS A 355 -15.05 21.90 11.13
C LYS A 355 -13.90 22.90 11.11
N ARG A 356 -12.76 22.55 11.71
CA ARG A 356 -11.53 23.36 11.72
C ARG A 356 -10.67 23.19 10.46
N GLY A 357 -11.13 22.40 9.50
CA GLY A 357 -10.39 22.05 8.29
C GLY A 357 -9.60 20.75 8.42
N GLY A 358 -9.35 20.12 7.27
CA GLY A 358 -8.72 18.82 7.17
C GLY A 358 -9.72 17.66 7.08
N ILE A 359 -9.24 16.52 6.60
CA ILE A 359 -10.04 15.32 6.34
C ILE A 359 -9.32 14.13 6.96
N SER A 360 -9.98 13.44 7.89
CA SER A 360 -9.52 12.15 8.41
C SER A 360 -10.02 11.04 7.51
N ARG A 361 -9.16 10.06 7.23
CA ARG A 361 -9.41 8.99 6.25
C ARG A 361 -8.87 7.65 6.76
N GLY A 362 -9.54 6.58 6.37
CA GLY A 362 -9.10 5.20 6.52
C GLY A 362 -9.51 4.39 5.29
N TRP A 363 -8.73 3.38 4.94
CA TRP A 363 -8.89 2.60 3.71
C TRP A 363 -9.04 1.12 4.03
N GLY A 364 -9.68 0.40 3.11
CA GLY A 364 -9.87 -1.03 3.25
C GLY A 364 -10.23 -1.67 1.91
N ALA A 365 -9.44 -2.66 1.51
CA ALA A 365 -9.79 -3.59 0.43
C ALA A 365 -9.97 -5.03 0.93
N HIS A 366 -10.90 -5.74 0.31
CA HIS A 366 -11.13 -7.18 0.52
C HIS A 366 -12.03 -7.71 -0.60
N LEU A 367 -11.98 -9.02 -0.88
CA LEU A 367 -12.93 -9.69 -1.77
C LEU A 367 -14.39 -9.63 -1.24
N ASP A 368 -14.58 -9.36 0.06
CA ASP A 368 -15.88 -9.16 0.69
C ASP A 368 -16.00 -7.69 1.07
N GLY A 369 -16.91 -6.97 0.41
CA GLY A 369 -17.09 -5.54 0.59
C GLY A 369 -17.43 -5.14 2.03
N ARG A 370 -18.02 -6.04 2.81
CA ARG A 370 -18.32 -5.82 4.24
C ARG A 370 -17.04 -5.78 5.07
N ILE A 371 -16.09 -6.69 4.78
CA ILE A 371 -14.77 -6.70 5.41
C ILE A 371 -13.98 -5.47 4.98
N ALA A 372 -14.02 -5.10 3.70
CA ALA A 372 -13.37 -3.90 3.19
C ALA A 372 -13.87 -2.61 3.90
N ILE A 373 -15.19 -2.47 4.08
CA ILE A 373 -15.79 -1.35 4.85
C ILE A 373 -15.33 -1.34 6.31
N ASN A 374 -15.31 -2.51 6.96
CA ASN A 374 -14.88 -2.61 8.35
C ASN A 374 -13.39 -2.25 8.51
N ARG A 375 -12.53 -2.66 7.58
CA ARG A 375 -11.12 -2.25 7.54
C ARG A 375 -11.00 -0.74 7.39
N ALA A 376 -11.71 -0.15 6.42
CA ALA A 376 -11.70 1.29 6.20
C ALA A 376 -12.15 2.10 7.44
N LEU A 377 -13.16 1.61 8.16
CA LEU A 377 -13.60 2.21 9.42
C LEU A 377 -12.57 2.05 10.54
N CYS A 378 -11.96 0.88 10.69
CA CYS A 378 -10.97 0.63 11.73
C CYS A 378 -9.69 1.45 11.52
N GLU A 379 -9.32 1.72 10.26
CA GLU A 379 -8.21 2.59 9.87
C GLU A 379 -8.48 4.09 10.11
N LEU A 380 -9.75 4.47 10.24
CA LEU A 380 -10.14 5.87 10.39
C LEU A 380 -9.78 6.40 11.78
N THR A 381 -8.75 7.23 11.84
CA THR A 381 -8.22 7.83 13.08
C THR A 381 -8.14 9.35 13.00
N SER A 382 -8.14 10.00 14.17
CA SER A 382 -8.03 11.46 14.27
C SER A 382 -7.38 11.88 15.57
N SER A 383 -6.21 12.51 15.50
CA SER A 383 -5.54 13.09 16.66
C SER A 383 -6.40 14.11 17.41
N GLN A 384 -7.35 14.78 16.74
CA GLN A 384 -8.27 15.73 17.39
C GLN A 384 -9.18 15.07 18.43
N PHE A 385 -9.44 13.77 18.29
CA PHE A 385 -10.26 13.01 19.23
C PHE A 385 -9.53 12.78 20.57
N CYS A 386 -8.19 12.76 20.59
CA CYS A 386 -7.42 12.75 21.84
C CYS A 386 -7.75 13.95 22.73
N TYR A 387 -8.14 15.08 22.12
CA TYR A 387 -8.46 16.33 22.82
C TYR A 387 -9.98 16.54 22.99
N GLY A 388 -10.79 15.51 22.70
CA GLY A 388 -12.26 15.57 22.82
C GLY A 388 -12.97 16.44 21.78
N ASN A 389 -12.30 16.80 20.68
CA ASN A 389 -12.93 17.57 19.60
C ASN A 389 -13.52 16.65 18.52
N TYR A 390 -14.83 16.49 18.53
CA TYR A 390 -15.58 15.64 17.59
C TYR A 390 -16.32 16.44 16.51
N SER A 391 -16.03 17.73 16.36
CA SER A 391 -16.78 18.63 15.49
C SER A 391 -16.52 18.37 14.01
N THR A 392 -17.46 17.74 13.32
CA THR A 392 -17.37 17.48 11.87
C THR A 392 -18.39 18.27 11.06
N ILE A 393 -18.14 18.39 9.75
CA ILE A 393 -19.07 18.96 8.77
C ILE A 393 -19.95 17.81 8.25
N SER A 394 -21.27 18.04 8.27
CA SER A 394 -22.22 17.15 7.61
C SER A 394 -22.27 17.48 6.12
N LEU A 395 -22.14 16.45 5.29
CA LEU A 395 -22.31 16.47 3.83
C LEU A 395 -23.64 15.83 3.41
N ALA A 396 -24.66 15.85 4.27
CA ALA A 396 -25.93 15.16 4.02
C ALA A 396 -26.73 15.78 2.86
N GLU A 397 -26.48 17.06 2.52
CA GLU A 397 -27.12 17.71 1.38
C GLU A 397 -26.46 17.28 0.06
N GLU A 398 -25.15 17.08 0.06
CA GLU A 398 -24.34 16.70 -1.09
C GLU A 398 -24.30 15.18 -1.34
N ILE A 399 -24.32 14.37 -0.29
CA ILE A 399 -24.22 12.91 -0.36
C ILE A 399 -25.53 12.29 0.14
N GLN A 400 -26.36 11.88 -0.82
CA GLN A 400 -27.68 11.27 -0.54
C GLN A 400 -27.72 9.78 -0.89
N ARG A 401 -26.77 9.31 -1.72
CA ARG A 401 -26.66 7.90 -2.09
C ARG A 401 -26.45 7.06 -0.83
N THR A 402 -27.25 6.01 -0.69
CA THR A 402 -27.18 5.10 0.44
C THR A 402 -27.06 3.68 -0.07
N ILE A 403 -26.21 2.87 0.58
CA ILE A 403 -26.00 1.46 0.27
C ILE A 403 -26.27 0.65 1.53
N LYS A 404 -27.01 -0.45 1.42
CA LYS A 404 -27.19 -1.37 2.55
C LYS A 404 -25.97 -2.27 2.71
N TYR A 405 -25.63 -2.58 3.95
CA TYR A 405 -24.49 -3.43 4.28
C TYR A 405 -24.54 -4.81 3.61
N GLU A 406 -25.74 -5.36 3.44
CA GLU A 406 -25.99 -6.66 2.79
C GLU A 406 -25.90 -6.58 1.26
N GLU A 407 -26.01 -5.39 0.67
CA GLU A 407 -25.92 -5.14 -0.77
C GLU A 407 -24.48 -4.92 -1.24
N LEU A 408 -23.51 -4.88 -0.32
CA LEU A 408 -22.10 -4.80 -0.66
C LEU A 408 -21.63 -6.07 -1.41
N PRO A 409 -20.81 -5.92 -2.47
CA PRO A 409 -20.35 -7.05 -3.27
C PRO A 409 -19.53 -8.04 -2.44
N ASN A 410 -19.66 -9.33 -2.73
CA ASN A 410 -18.89 -10.39 -2.08
C ASN A 410 -18.42 -11.44 -3.10
N TYR A 411 -17.11 -11.48 -3.30
CA TYR A 411 -16.39 -12.43 -4.14
C TYR A 411 -15.48 -13.34 -3.32
N SER A 412 -15.52 -13.29 -1.98
CA SER A 412 -14.71 -14.18 -1.15
C SER A 412 -15.30 -15.59 -1.16
N SER A 413 -14.43 -16.58 -1.23
CA SER A 413 -14.77 -17.99 -1.11
C SER A 413 -14.77 -18.49 0.33
N GLY A 414 -14.28 -17.70 1.29
CA GLY A 414 -14.05 -18.15 2.67
C GLY A 414 -12.84 -19.08 2.83
N ASN A 415 -12.04 -19.26 1.76
CA ASN A 415 -10.83 -20.08 1.77
C ASN A 415 -9.63 -19.25 1.26
N VAL A 416 -8.58 -19.18 2.08
CA VAL A 416 -7.38 -18.36 1.82
C VAL A 416 -6.69 -18.75 0.51
N ASP A 417 -6.53 -20.05 0.23
CA ASP A 417 -5.82 -20.52 -0.97
C ASP A 417 -6.58 -20.16 -2.25
N LYS A 418 -7.91 -20.35 -2.22
CA LYS A 418 -8.78 -20.03 -3.36
C LYS A 418 -8.89 -18.52 -3.57
N ASP A 419 -8.99 -17.73 -2.51
CA ASP A 419 -9.01 -16.27 -2.59
C ASP A 419 -7.68 -15.71 -3.11
N LEU A 420 -6.54 -16.27 -2.67
CA LEU A 420 -5.22 -15.96 -3.23
C LEU A 420 -5.15 -16.29 -4.72
N TRP A 421 -5.55 -17.51 -5.11
CA TRP A 421 -5.57 -17.93 -6.50
C TRP A 421 -6.45 -17.02 -7.37
N MET A 422 -7.61 -16.60 -6.87
CA MET A 422 -8.50 -15.69 -7.61
C MET A 422 -7.85 -14.33 -7.88
N LEU A 423 -7.17 -13.74 -6.87
CA LEU A 423 -6.48 -12.47 -7.05
C LEU A 423 -5.26 -12.60 -7.96
N GLU A 424 -4.45 -13.64 -7.81
CA GLU A 424 -3.32 -13.90 -8.71
C GLU A 424 -3.81 -14.07 -10.16
N LYS A 425 -4.86 -14.88 -10.37
CA LYS A 425 -5.46 -15.08 -11.68
C LYS A 425 -6.03 -13.77 -12.25
N LEU A 426 -6.69 -12.96 -11.45
CA LEU A 426 -7.22 -11.65 -11.84
C LEU A 426 -6.09 -10.75 -12.36
N LEU A 427 -5.03 -10.59 -11.58
CA LEU A 427 -3.87 -9.76 -11.94
C LEU A 427 -3.18 -10.28 -13.20
N ILE A 428 -2.86 -11.58 -13.24
CA ILE A 428 -2.14 -12.22 -14.36
C ILE A 428 -2.97 -12.17 -15.65
N THR A 429 -4.29 -12.29 -15.56
CA THR A 429 -5.17 -12.21 -16.74
C THR A 429 -5.21 -10.79 -17.31
N ASN A 430 -5.12 -9.78 -16.44
CA ASN A 430 -5.00 -8.38 -16.80
C ASN A 430 -3.56 -7.92 -17.13
N GLY A 431 -2.58 -8.84 -17.16
CA GLY A 431 -1.20 -8.55 -17.56
C GLY A 431 -0.26 -8.11 -16.44
N PHE A 432 -0.71 -8.18 -15.18
CA PHE A 432 0.09 -7.85 -14.00
C PHE A 432 0.56 -9.13 -13.32
N ASN A 433 1.87 -9.37 -13.29
CA ASN A 433 2.44 -10.55 -12.62
C ASN A 433 2.93 -10.17 -11.22
N PRO A 434 2.37 -10.76 -10.14
CA PRO A 434 2.87 -10.54 -8.80
C PRO A 434 4.27 -11.13 -8.60
N ILE A 435 5.14 -10.40 -7.91
CA ILE A 435 6.47 -10.85 -7.51
C ILE A 435 6.53 -10.88 -5.98
N TYR A 436 6.79 -12.05 -5.40
CA TYR A 436 6.86 -12.25 -3.96
C TYR A 436 8.29 -12.41 -3.47
N VAL A 437 8.56 -11.87 -2.29
CA VAL A 437 9.78 -12.10 -1.52
C VAL A 437 9.41 -12.60 -0.13
N ASN A 438 9.99 -13.73 0.26
CA ASN A 438 9.75 -14.34 1.55
C ASN A 438 10.73 -13.80 2.60
N LEU A 439 10.24 -12.93 3.46
CA LEU A 439 11.01 -12.28 4.54
C LEU A 439 10.90 -13.03 5.87
N THR A 440 10.48 -14.30 5.85
CA THR A 440 10.35 -15.11 7.08
C THR A 440 11.69 -15.24 7.78
N ARG A 441 11.75 -14.76 9.02
CA ARG A 441 12.94 -14.88 9.87
C ARG A 441 12.97 -16.23 10.60
N LYS A 442 14.18 -16.76 10.81
CA LYS A 442 14.42 -18.05 11.47
C LYS A 442 14.19 -18.00 12.98
N ASP A 443 14.33 -16.83 13.59
CA ASP A 443 14.13 -16.58 15.03
C ASP A 443 12.65 -16.40 15.39
N LEU A 444 11.83 -15.89 14.46
CA LEU A 444 10.39 -15.74 14.65
C LEU A 444 9.59 -16.95 14.18
N ASP A 445 9.98 -17.54 13.04
CA ASP A 445 9.21 -18.59 12.35
C ASP A 445 7.77 -18.15 12.00
N ILE A 446 7.61 -16.88 11.63
CA ILE A 446 6.33 -16.30 11.23
C ILE A 446 6.41 -15.83 9.78
N PRO A 447 5.52 -16.32 8.90
CA PRO A 447 5.43 -15.85 7.51
C PRO A 447 5.32 -14.34 7.40
N VAL A 448 6.28 -13.73 6.69
CA VAL A 448 6.24 -12.34 6.24
C VAL A 448 6.55 -12.31 4.75
N ILE A 449 5.67 -11.71 3.97
CA ILE A 449 5.78 -11.62 2.53
C ILE A 449 5.77 -10.15 2.12
N ARG A 450 6.69 -9.81 1.22
CA ARG A 450 6.63 -8.59 0.42
C ARG A 450 6.16 -8.94 -0.98
N VAL A 451 5.17 -8.23 -1.51
CA VAL A 451 4.75 -8.32 -2.91
C VAL A 451 5.08 -7.03 -3.66
N VAL A 452 5.50 -7.18 -4.91
CA VAL A 452 5.73 -6.11 -5.87
C VAL A 452 4.96 -6.47 -7.14
N ILE A 453 4.17 -5.53 -7.68
CA ILE A 453 3.35 -5.77 -8.88
C ILE A 453 3.73 -4.72 -9.94
N PRO A 454 4.65 -5.04 -10.87
CA PRO A 454 5.03 -4.11 -11.93
C PRO A 454 3.81 -3.66 -12.74
N GLY A 455 3.72 -2.35 -12.99
CA GLY A 455 2.59 -1.71 -13.66
C GLY A 455 1.47 -1.20 -12.72
N LEU A 456 1.47 -1.59 -11.44
CA LEU A 456 0.59 -1.00 -10.42
C LEU A 456 1.34 0.03 -9.56
N GLU A 457 0.59 0.90 -8.88
CA GLU A 457 1.16 1.97 -8.07
C GLU A 457 1.73 1.45 -6.75
N MET A 458 3.05 1.58 -6.58
CA MET A 458 3.76 1.13 -5.37
C MET A 458 3.84 2.22 -4.28
N LEU A 459 3.97 3.48 -4.68
CA LEU A 459 4.23 4.59 -3.76
C LEU A 459 2.92 5.15 -3.19
N PRO A 460 2.79 5.22 -1.86
CA PRO A 460 1.51 5.43 -1.19
C PRO A 460 0.96 6.85 -1.37
N ASP A 461 1.83 7.87 -1.39
CA ASP A 461 1.41 9.26 -1.42
C ASP A 461 1.60 9.87 -2.80
N LEU A 462 0.59 10.62 -3.27
CA LEU A 462 0.71 11.51 -4.40
C LEU A 462 1.38 12.80 -3.92
N ASP A 463 2.63 12.99 -4.32
CA ASP A 463 3.41 14.18 -4.07
C ASP A 463 3.80 14.88 -5.40
N ARG A 464 4.58 15.95 -5.30
CA ARG A 464 5.03 16.69 -6.48
C ARG A 464 5.97 15.90 -7.40
N TYR A 465 6.60 14.84 -6.88
CA TYR A 465 7.61 14.08 -7.60
C TYR A 465 6.98 12.91 -8.38
N SER A 466 5.84 12.42 -7.89
CA SER A 466 5.02 11.36 -8.47
C SER A 466 4.89 11.48 -9.98
N ASN A 467 5.06 10.37 -10.67
CA ASN A 467 4.91 10.30 -12.11
C ASN A 467 3.43 10.12 -12.51
N PHE A 468 3.14 10.37 -13.78
CA PHE A 468 1.79 10.20 -14.32
C PHE A 468 1.47 8.73 -14.59
N ASN A 469 0.20 8.38 -14.43
CA ASN A 469 -0.34 7.08 -14.81
C ASN A 469 -1.53 7.28 -15.78
N GLU A 470 -1.57 6.53 -16.87
CA GLU A 470 -2.68 6.56 -17.82
C GLU A 470 -4.03 6.26 -17.17
N ARG A 471 -4.08 5.32 -16.22
CA ARG A 471 -5.29 4.94 -15.47
C ARG A 471 -5.83 6.11 -14.63
N LEU A 472 -4.94 6.91 -14.02
CA LEU A 472 -5.33 8.11 -13.29
C LEU A 472 -5.99 9.16 -14.21
N PHE A 473 -5.43 9.37 -15.41
CA PHE A 473 -6.01 10.30 -16.38
C PHE A 473 -7.29 9.77 -17.03
N ARG A 474 -7.43 8.44 -17.20
CA ARG A 474 -8.70 7.83 -17.60
C ARG A 474 -9.79 8.12 -16.57
N ASN A 475 -9.49 7.93 -15.28
CA ASN A 475 -10.42 8.25 -14.20
C ASN A 475 -10.77 9.75 -14.13
N TYR A 476 -9.80 10.64 -14.39
CA TYR A 476 -10.06 12.08 -14.53
C TYR A 476 -11.08 12.37 -15.64
N LEU A 477 -10.86 11.79 -16.83
CA LEU A 477 -11.77 11.95 -17.96
C LEU A 477 -13.16 11.37 -17.72
N GLU A 478 -13.29 10.31 -16.92
CA GLU A 478 -14.60 9.73 -16.55
C GLU A 478 -15.39 10.63 -15.60
N ILE A 479 -14.73 11.38 -14.71
CA ILE A 479 -15.38 12.23 -13.72
C ILE A 479 -15.84 13.57 -14.31
N ILE A 480 -15.10 14.13 -15.28
CA ILE A 480 -15.41 15.45 -15.85
C ILE A 480 -16.31 15.41 -17.09
N LYS A 481 -16.63 14.21 -17.60
CA LYS A 481 -17.68 14.00 -18.61
C LYS A 481 -19.04 14.33 -18.02
#